data_AF-A0A969RRW2-F1
#
_entry.id   AF-A0A969RRW2-F1
#
_cell.length_a   1.000
_cell.length_b   1.000
_cell.length_c   1.000
_cell.angle_alpha   90.00
_cell.angle_beta   90.00
_cell.angle_gamma   90.00
#
_symmetry.space_group_name_H-M   'P 1'
#
loop_
_entity.id
_entity.type
_entity.pdbx_description
1 polymer ?
#
loop_
_entity_poly.entity_id
_entity_poly.type
_entity_poly.pdbx_seq_one_letter_code
_entity_poly.pdbx_strand_id
1 'polypeptide(L)' 'MLILTAEQAAPLRSELADYPEVLRSLIEIEDCDGDVEDAAVSLAIAAGLEPDNGDRWIISYAKRFRPTIANC' A
#
# COMPACT_ATOMS: atom_id res chain seq x y z
N MET A 1 3.41 3.27 -11.28
CA MET A 1 3.18 4.69 -10.91
C MET A 1 1.71 5.03 -10.79
N LEU A 2 1.18 4.77 -9.61
CA LEU A 2 -0.09 5.30 -9.13
C LEU A 2 0.26 6.23 -7.97
N ILE A 3 -0.02 7.53 -8.13
CA ILE A 3 0.28 8.54 -7.12
C ILE A 3 -1.02 8.89 -6.40
N LEU A 4 -1.02 8.73 -5.07
CA LEU A 4 -2.11 9.15 -4.20
C LEU A 4 -1.75 10.49 -3.59
N THR A 5 -2.52 11.53 -3.91
CA THR A 5 -2.26 12.86 -3.32
C THR A 5 -2.83 12.95 -1.91
N ALA A 6 -2.27 13.84 -1.09
CA ALA A 6 -2.76 14.10 0.27
C ALA A 6 -4.26 14.48 0.29
N GLU A 7 -4.75 15.19 -0.74
CA GLU A 7 -6.16 15.54 -0.89
C GLU A 7 -7.05 14.31 -1.10
N GLN A 8 -6.54 13.27 -1.78
CA GLN A 8 -7.24 12.00 -1.98
C GLN A 8 -7.13 11.08 -0.75
N ALA A 9 -6.01 11.16 -0.01
CA ALA A 9 -5.79 10.39 1.21
C ALA A 9 -6.60 10.92 2.41
N ALA A 10 -6.89 12.22 2.46
CA ALA A 10 -7.64 12.85 3.55
C ALA A 10 -9.02 12.22 3.82
N PRO A 11 -9.93 12.05 2.84
CA PRO A 11 -11.20 11.37 3.08
C PRO A 11 -11.01 9.89 3.44
N LEU A 12 -10.03 9.21 2.83
CA LEU A 12 -9.72 7.80 3.13
C LEU A 12 -9.29 7.59 4.59
N ARG A 13 -8.52 8.51 5.17
CA ARG A 13 -8.17 8.45 6.60
C ARG A 13 -9.39 8.54 7.51
N SER A 14 -10.38 9.36 7.14
CA SER A 14 -11.60 9.50 7.92
C SER A 14 -12.49 8.26 7.79
N GLU A 15 -12.61 7.70 6.59
CA GLU A 15 -13.43 6.51 6.32
C GLU A 15 -12.81 5.23 6.90
N LEU A 16 -11.48 5.18 6.97
CA LEU A 16 -10.72 4.01 7.41
C LEU A 16 -10.10 4.20 8.80
N ALA A 17 -10.63 5.14 9.58
CA ALA A 17 -10.14 5.47 10.92
C ALA A 17 -10.16 4.27 11.88
N ASP A 18 -11.07 3.33 11.67
CA ASP A 18 -11.20 2.10 12.46
C ASP A 18 -10.14 1.02 12.11
N TYR A 19 -9.36 1.23 11.04
CA TYR A 19 -8.35 0.29 10.55
C TYR A 19 -6.94 0.87 10.70
N PRO A 20 -6.29 0.68 11.86
CA PRO A 20 -4.98 1.28 12.14
C PRO A 20 -3.89 0.81 11.18
N GLU A 21 -3.98 -0.42 10.65
CA GLU A 21 -3.06 -0.90 9.61
C GLU A 21 -3.20 -0.14 8.28
N VAL A 22 -4.41 0.29 7.94
CA VAL A 22 -4.68 1.09 6.74
C VAL A 22 -4.17 2.50 6.90
N LEU A 23 -4.37 3.10 8.08
CA LEU A 23 -3.81 4.42 8.41
C LEU A 23 -2.29 4.43 8.33
N ARG A 24 -1.63 3.38 8.85
CA ARG A 24 -0.18 3.23 8.72
C ARG A 24 0.25 3.17 7.25
N SER A 25 -0.50 2.43 6.42
CA SER A 25 -0.19 2.35 4.99
C SER A 25 -0.36 3.71 4.28
N LEU A 26 -1.37 4.50 4.65
CA LEU A 26 -1.59 5.85 4.13
C LEU A 26 -0.48 6.84 4.53
N ILE A 27 0.13 6.66 5.70
CA ILE A 27 1.28 7.46 6.15
C ILE A 27 2.51 7.13 5.30
N GLU A 28 2.82 5.85 5.11
CA GLU A 28 3.97 5.42 4.30
C GLU A 28 3.84 5.88 2.83
N ILE A 29 2.60 5.92 2.31
CA ILE A 29 2.31 6.49 0.97
C ILE A 29 2.65 7.98 0.93
N GLU A 30 2.31 8.75 1.96
CA GLU A 30 2.67 10.18 2.01
C GLU A 30 4.17 10.40 2.16
N ASP A 31 4.85 9.55 2.94
CA ASP A 31 6.31 9.60 3.11
C ASP A 31 7.05 9.28 1.81
N CYS A 32 6.42 8.53 0.89
CA CYS A 32 6.94 8.22 -0.44
C CYS A 32 6.45 9.20 -1.53
N ASP A 33 6.21 10.47 -1.19
CA ASP A 33 5.71 11.51 -2.12
C ASP A 33 4.37 11.15 -2.80
N GLY A 34 3.57 10.30 -2.15
CA GLY A 34 2.33 9.78 -2.70
C GLY A 34 2.51 8.57 -3.61
N ASP A 35 3.73 8.08 -3.87
CA ASP A 35 3.94 6.90 -4.70
C ASP A 35 3.53 5.62 -3.95
N VAL A 36 2.42 5.04 -4.40
CA VAL A 36 1.85 3.82 -3.81
C VAL A 36 2.73 2.60 -4.07
N GLU A 37 3.48 2.58 -5.17
CA GLU A 37 4.34 1.46 -5.53
C GLU A 37 5.57 1.41 -4.61
N ASP A 38 6.22 2.56 -4.40
CA ASP A 38 7.38 2.67 -3.51
C ASP A 38 6.97 2.46 -2.04
N ALA A 39 5.84 3.02 -1.60
CA ALA A 39 5.33 2.78 -0.26
C ALA A 39 4.99 1.31 -0.01
N ALA A 40 4.41 0.63 -0.99
CA ALA A 40 4.14 -0.80 -0.89
C ALA A 40 5.43 -1.62 -0.79
N VAL A 41 6.48 -1.24 -1.53
CA VAL A 41 7.80 -1.88 -1.42
C VAL A 41 8.39 -1.66 -0.03
N SER A 42 8.37 -0.43 0.48
CA SER A 42 8.85 -0.10 1.84
C SER A 42 8.11 -0.88 2.93
N LEU A 43 6.79 -0.96 2.85
CA LEU A 43 5.95 -1.75 3.76
C LEU A 43 6.25 -3.24 3.68
N ALA A 44 6.47 -3.78 2.48
CA ALA A 44 6.77 -5.19 2.29
C ALA A 44 8.15 -5.54 2.86
N ILE A 45 9.16 -4.68 2.65
CA ILE A 45 10.48 -4.81 3.28
C ILE A 45 10.36 -4.76 4.82
N ALA A 46 9.57 -3.83 5.36
CA ALA A 46 9.32 -3.72 6.79
C ALA A 46 8.61 -4.97 7.38
N ALA A 47 7.83 -5.68 6.56
CA ALA A 47 7.19 -6.94 6.92
C ALA A 47 8.11 -8.17 6.76
N GLY A 48 9.39 -7.99 6.41
CA GLY A 48 10.35 -9.07 6.20
C GLY A 48 10.18 -9.80 4.87
N LEU A 49 9.44 -9.22 3.92
CA LEU A 49 9.38 -9.70 2.55
C LEU A 49 10.58 -9.12 1.80
N GLU A 50 11.53 -9.97 1.46
CA GLU A 50 12.65 -9.56 0.61
C GLU A 50 12.16 -9.37 -0.83
N PRO A 51 12.52 -8.26 -1.50
CA PRO A 51 12.31 -8.12 -2.92
C PRO A 51 13.11 -9.23 -3.64
N ASP A 52 12.41 -10.20 -4.21
CA ASP A 52 13.04 -11.08 -5.20
C ASP A 52 13.39 -10.24 -6.43
N ASN A 53 14.44 -10.61 -7.16
CA ASN A 53 15.15 -9.82 -8.18
C ASN A 53 14.31 -9.43 -9.43
N GLY A 54 12.99 -9.49 -9.38
CA GLY A 54 12.09 -9.07 -10.45
C GLY A 54 11.15 -7.96 -10.02
N ASP A 55 11.09 -6.88 -10.82
CA ASP A 55 10.21 -5.70 -10.71
C ASP A 55 8.71 -5.99 -10.50
N ARG A 56 8.27 -7.25 -10.49
CA ARG A 56 6.86 -7.67 -10.36
C ARG A 56 6.61 -8.57 -9.16
N TRP A 57 7.55 -8.70 -8.23
CA TRP A 57 7.40 -9.53 -7.04
C TRP A 57 6.20 -9.06 -6.19
N ILE A 58 6.04 -7.75 -6.02
CA ILE A 58 4.93 -7.18 -5.24
C ILE A 58 3.58 -7.37 -5.91
N ILE A 59 3.52 -7.25 -7.25
CA ILE A 59 2.33 -7.55 -8.05
C ILE A 59 1.96 -9.03 -7.91
N SER A 60 2.96 -9.91 -7.87
CA SER A 60 2.76 -11.36 -7.72
C SER A 60 2.30 -11.72 -6.30
N TYR A 61 2.76 -10.99 -5.30
CA TYR A 61 2.28 -11.09 -3.91
C TYR A 61 0.84 -10.60 -3.78
N ALA A 62 0.52 -9.42 -4.32
CA ALA A 62 -0.83 -8.83 -4.32
C ALA A 62 -1.88 -9.73 -5.00
N LYS A 63 -1.50 -10.51 -6.01
CA LYS A 63 -2.40 -11.51 -6.64
C LYS A 63 -2.96 -12.52 -5.65
N ARG A 64 -2.25 -12.84 -4.55
CA ARG A 64 -2.73 -13.76 -3.51
C ARG A 64 -3.90 -13.18 -2.71
N PHE A 65 -4.01 -11.85 -2.65
CA PHE A 65 -5.05 -11.14 -1.93
C PHE A 65 -6.24 -10.78 -2.84
N ARG A 66 -6.13 -10.90 -4.17
CA ARG A 66 -7.25 -10.64 -5.09
C ARG A 66 -8.59 -11.29 -4.70
N PRO A 67 -8.65 -12.55 -4.22
CA PRO A 67 -9.90 -13.14 -3.77
C PRO A 67 -10.52 -12.42 -2.56
N THR A 68 -9.69 -11.82 -1.71
CA THR A 68 -10.10 -11.06 -0.52
C THR A 68 -10.56 -9.65 -0.88
N ILE A 69 -9.93 -9.01 -1.88
CA ILE A 69 -10.24 -7.64 -2.30
C ILE A 69 -11.48 -7.60 -3.21
N ALA A 70 -11.72 -8.64 -4.01
CA ALA A 70 -12.82 -8.70 -4.98
C ALA A 70 -14.17 -9.13 -4.38
N ASN A 71 -14.24 -9.39 -3.08
CA ASN A 71 -15.43 -9.90 -2.40
C ASN A 71 -16.03 -8.91 -1.37
N CYS A 72 -15.63 -7.64 -1.46
CA CYS A 72 -16.24 -6.51 -0.74
C CYS A 72 -17.15 -5.70 -1.67
#